data_AF-A0A7C1HM37-F1
#
_entry.id   AF-A0A7C1HM37-F1
#
_cell.length_a   1.000
_cell.length_b   1.000
_cell.length_c   1.000
_cell.angle_alpha   90.00
_cell.angle_beta   90.00
_cell.angle_gamma   90.00
#
_symmetry.space_group_name_H-M   'P 1'
#
loop_
_entity.id
_entity.type
_entity.pdbx_description
1 polymer ?
#
loop_
_entity_poly.entity_id
_entity_poly.type
_entity_poly.pdbx_seq_one_letter_code
_entity_poly.pdbx_strand_id
1 'polypeptide(L)'
;MAEYMKKALKNPETDEKKTQEIVEGILKNVRENGEDAYLRHYGSKFKNWSGKIILTKEEIEERGSTISDQAKEDLKFAYEQVYSFAVKQRESMKEFETEIYPGVTLGQRLIPCNCAGCYIPGGRFAHAASAIMSIATARAAGVPFVVAASPSHDGITINPAILYAVSLCKPDVFMMMGGANAIAAMAYGHFTGKPADVIVGPGNAYVAEAKRILFGQIGIDVFAGPTESLVLADKTADPFIVAIDLMSQAEHGYDSPVWLVTDSRELGEAVLDWMPKVIADLPNPEVATSSWRDYGEVVLCSDREEMVKVNDEYAAEHVQVIAEDLDWWLANLTNYGSLFLGEGCTVPYG
;
A
#
# COMPACT_ATOMS: atom_id res chain seq x y z
N MET A 1 -21.92 10.30 23.45
CA MET A 1 -21.19 11.12 22.46
C MET A 1 -19.74 11.01 22.85
N ALA A 2 -18.92 10.48 21.94
CA ALA A 2 -17.51 10.26 22.19
C ALA A 2 -16.80 11.56 22.58
N GLU A 3 -15.87 11.46 23.53
CA GLU A 3 -15.03 12.54 24.02
C GLU A 3 -13.65 12.47 23.36
N TYR A 4 -13.20 13.57 22.76
CA TYR A 4 -11.85 13.68 22.22
C TYR A 4 -10.86 14.09 23.32
N MET A 5 -10.04 13.14 23.78
CA MET A 5 -8.93 13.42 24.70
C MET A 5 -7.75 14.08 23.97
N LYS A 6 -7.58 13.77 22.68
CA LYS A 6 -6.71 14.47 21.73
C LYS A 6 -7.40 14.54 20.36
N LYS A 7 -7.30 15.69 19.69
CA LYS A 7 -7.83 15.92 18.34
C LYS A 7 -6.74 16.37 17.37
N ALA A 8 -6.86 16.00 16.09
CA ALA A 8 -5.95 16.40 15.02
C ALA A 8 -6.03 17.91 14.72
N LEU A 9 -4.92 18.47 14.23
CA LEU A 9 -4.77 19.89 13.88
C LEU A 9 -4.92 20.15 12.37
N LYS A 10 -4.76 19.12 11.54
CA LYS A 10 -4.81 19.21 10.07
C LYS A 10 -5.68 18.11 9.48
N ASN A 11 -6.18 18.33 8.26
CA ASN A 11 -6.75 17.32 7.40
C ASN A 11 -5.86 17.13 6.15
N PRO A 12 -5.88 15.96 5.47
CA PRO A 12 -4.99 15.64 4.34
C PRO A 12 -5.15 16.48 3.06
N GLU A 13 -6.01 17.50 3.04
CA GLU A 13 -6.36 18.23 1.82
C GLU A 13 -5.44 19.44 1.60
N THR A 14 -4.26 19.26 0.99
CA THR A 14 -3.45 20.39 0.49
C THR A 14 -2.55 19.99 -0.70
N ASP A 15 -2.39 20.89 -1.69
CA ASP A 15 -1.51 20.82 -2.88
C ASP A 15 -1.95 20.03 -4.15
N GLU A 16 -3.24 19.74 -4.32
CA GLU A 16 -3.74 18.95 -5.48
C GLU A 16 -3.54 19.61 -6.86
N LYS A 17 -3.81 20.92 -6.99
CA LYS A 17 -3.88 21.58 -8.32
C LYS A 17 -2.55 21.62 -9.07
N LYS A 18 -1.44 21.91 -8.38
CA LYS A 18 -0.12 21.99 -9.01
C LYS A 18 0.37 20.61 -9.47
N THR A 19 0.07 19.58 -8.67
CA THR A 19 0.42 18.19 -9.01
C THR A 19 -0.33 17.74 -10.25
N GLN A 20 -1.63 18.04 -10.33
CA GLN A 20 -2.45 17.75 -11.50
C GLN A 20 -1.85 18.31 -12.80
N GLU A 21 -1.58 19.62 -12.85
CA GLU A 21 -1.04 20.26 -14.07
C GLU A 21 0.28 19.63 -14.55
N ILE A 22 1.18 19.30 -13.61
CA ILE A 22 2.46 18.66 -13.93
C ILE A 22 2.22 17.26 -14.51
N VAL A 23 1.36 16.47 -13.87
CA VAL A 23 1.09 15.10 -14.31
C VAL A 23 0.37 15.08 -15.65
N GLU A 24 -0.60 15.95 -15.88
CA GLU A 24 -1.26 16.11 -17.18
C GLU A 24 -0.24 16.42 -18.29
N GLY A 25 0.72 17.33 -18.01
CA GLY A 25 1.81 17.63 -18.93
C GLY A 25 2.69 16.41 -19.25
N ILE A 26 3.02 15.60 -18.24
CA ILE A 26 3.78 14.35 -18.41
C ILE A 26 3.00 13.36 -19.27
N LEU A 27 1.73 13.09 -18.92
CA LEU A 27 0.88 12.12 -19.64
C LEU A 27 0.66 12.53 -21.09
N LYS A 28 0.45 13.83 -21.35
CA LYS A 28 0.32 14.38 -22.70
C LYS A 28 1.61 14.21 -23.50
N ASN A 29 2.75 14.60 -22.93
CA ASN A 29 4.04 14.49 -23.60
C ASN A 29 4.37 13.03 -23.99
N VAL A 30 4.10 12.09 -23.07
CA VAL A 30 4.24 10.65 -23.34
C VAL A 30 3.30 10.21 -24.46
N ARG A 31 2.03 10.61 -24.43
CA ARG A 31 1.05 10.21 -25.44
C ARG A 31 1.42 10.70 -26.84
N GLU A 32 1.98 11.92 -26.93
CA GLU A 32 2.34 12.54 -28.22
C GLU A 32 3.69 12.05 -28.75
N ASN A 33 4.67 11.76 -27.88
CA ASN A 33 6.05 11.46 -28.28
C ASN A 33 6.49 10.02 -28.00
N GLY A 34 5.63 9.19 -27.39
CA GLY A 34 5.89 7.79 -27.11
C GLY A 34 7.15 7.54 -26.29
N GLU A 35 7.88 6.48 -26.64
CA GLU A 35 9.10 6.04 -25.93
C GLU A 35 10.20 7.13 -25.89
N ASP A 36 10.27 8.01 -26.89
CA ASP A 36 11.23 9.12 -26.94
C ASP A 36 11.03 10.14 -25.80
N ALA A 37 9.80 10.35 -25.35
CA ALA A 37 9.50 11.20 -24.19
C ALA A 37 10.28 10.75 -22.94
N TYR A 38 10.35 9.44 -22.74
CA TYR A 38 11.04 8.82 -21.62
C TYR A 38 12.55 8.92 -21.78
N LEU A 39 13.06 8.61 -22.97
CA LEU A 39 14.50 8.69 -23.26
C LEU A 39 15.03 10.11 -22.99
N ARG A 40 14.30 11.14 -23.44
CA ARG A 40 14.63 12.54 -23.14
C ARG A 40 14.52 12.87 -21.66
N HIS A 41 13.45 12.44 -20.99
CA HIS A 41 13.26 12.67 -19.57
C HIS A 41 14.42 12.11 -18.74
N TYR A 42 14.73 10.82 -18.91
CA TYR A 42 15.77 10.14 -18.14
C TYR A 42 17.19 10.57 -18.57
N GLY A 43 17.42 10.81 -19.86
CA GLY A 43 18.70 11.31 -20.36
C GLY A 43 19.03 12.73 -19.86
N SER A 44 18.04 13.57 -19.63
CA SER A 44 18.25 14.90 -19.03
C SER A 44 18.41 14.84 -17.50
N LYS A 45 17.74 13.89 -16.84
CA LYS A 45 17.74 13.73 -15.38
C LYS A 45 19.03 13.12 -14.86
N PHE A 46 19.65 12.21 -15.60
CA PHE A 46 20.76 11.40 -15.13
C PHE A 46 22.00 11.59 -16.00
N LYS A 47 23.08 12.11 -15.39
CA LYS A 47 24.30 12.54 -16.10
C LYS A 47 24.99 11.44 -16.92
N ASN A 48 24.93 10.18 -16.48
CA ASN A 48 25.62 9.04 -17.10
C ASN A 48 24.64 7.90 -17.43
N TRP A 49 23.41 8.22 -17.81
CA TRP A 49 22.42 7.19 -18.09
C TRP A 49 22.72 6.43 -19.38
N SER A 50 22.67 5.10 -19.29
CA SER A 50 22.99 4.20 -20.41
C SER A 50 21.84 4.03 -21.42
N GLY A 51 20.66 4.59 -21.14
CA GLY A 51 19.44 4.33 -21.92
C GLY A 51 18.75 3.01 -21.57
N LYS A 52 19.33 2.21 -20.66
CA LYS A 52 18.75 0.92 -20.28
C LYS A 52 17.54 1.12 -19.35
N ILE A 53 16.39 0.63 -19.78
CA ILE A 53 15.13 0.69 -19.03
C ILE A 53 14.74 -0.69 -18.49
N ILE A 54 14.85 -1.73 -19.31
CA ILE A 54 14.45 -3.10 -18.94
C ILE A 54 15.67 -3.84 -18.38
N LEU A 55 15.48 -4.49 -17.22
CA LEU A 55 16.46 -5.46 -16.70
C LEU A 55 16.14 -6.87 -17.20
N THR A 56 17.18 -7.64 -17.51
CA THR A 56 17.01 -9.07 -17.79
C THR A 56 16.81 -9.84 -16.49
N LYS A 57 16.34 -11.08 -16.60
CA LYS A 57 16.12 -11.96 -15.44
C LYS A 57 17.43 -12.21 -14.68
N GLU A 58 18.52 -12.41 -15.43
CA GLU A 58 19.86 -12.65 -14.90
C GLU A 58 20.35 -11.45 -14.11
N GLU A 59 20.12 -10.22 -14.60
CA GLU A 59 20.50 -9.00 -13.87
C GLU A 59 19.69 -8.81 -12.59
N ILE A 60 18.39 -9.13 -12.63
CA ILE A 60 17.53 -9.07 -11.44
C ILE A 60 18.02 -10.06 -10.39
N GLU A 61 18.31 -11.30 -10.79
CA GLU A 61 18.82 -12.36 -9.91
C GLU A 61 20.19 -12.01 -9.33
N GLU A 62 21.16 -11.64 -10.18
CA GLU A 62 22.52 -11.29 -9.78
C GLU A 62 22.50 -10.16 -8.75
N ARG A 63 21.86 -9.04 -9.11
CA ARG A 63 21.83 -7.84 -8.27
C ARG A 63 21.00 -8.05 -7.00
N GLY A 64 19.88 -8.76 -7.10
CA GLY A 64 19.03 -9.07 -5.95
C GLY A 64 19.70 -10.02 -4.94
N SER A 65 20.59 -10.90 -5.40
CA SER A 65 21.27 -11.88 -4.54
C SER A 65 22.29 -11.29 -3.55
N THR A 66 22.58 -9.99 -3.66
CA THR A 66 23.59 -9.27 -2.86
C THR A 66 23.14 -8.90 -1.44
N ILE A 67 21.89 -9.21 -1.07
CA ILE A 67 21.39 -9.06 0.30
C ILE A 67 21.85 -10.21 1.22
N SER A 68 21.73 -10.02 2.54
CA SER A 68 22.05 -11.05 3.53
C SER A 68 21.15 -12.28 3.39
N ASP A 69 21.63 -13.45 3.81
CA ASP A 69 20.84 -14.68 3.74
C ASP A 69 19.58 -14.62 4.61
N GLN A 70 19.65 -13.96 5.78
CA GLN A 70 18.45 -13.69 6.58
C GLN A 70 17.40 -12.89 5.80
N ALA A 71 17.80 -11.81 5.11
CA ALA A 71 16.86 -11.02 4.32
C ALA A 71 16.26 -11.81 3.14
N LYS A 72 17.01 -12.77 2.58
CA LYS A 72 16.48 -13.70 1.57
C LYS A 72 15.41 -14.61 2.15
N GLU A 73 15.68 -15.19 3.32
CA GLU A 73 14.74 -16.04 4.05
C GLU A 73 13.46 -15.27 4.42
N ASP A 74 13.59 -14.05 4.95
CA ASP A 74 12.47 -13.20 5.34
C ASP A 74 11.59 -12.83 4.14
N LEU A 75 12.19 -12.41 3.02
CA LEU A 75 11.44 -12.05 1.81
C LEU A 75 10.80 -13.27 1.15
N LYS A 76 11.45 -14.43 1.22
CA LYS A 76 10.89 -15.68 0.73
C LYS A 76 9.69 -16.10 1.58
N PHE A 77 9.81 -16.02 2.91
CA PHE A 77 8.70 -16.28 3.83
C PHE A 77 7.53 -15.34 3.54
N ALA A 78 7.76 -14.03 3.45
CA ALA A 78 6.72 -13.06 3.11
C ALA A 78 6.04 -13.38 1.76
N TYR A 79 6.82 -13.74 0.74
CA TYR A 79 6.29 -14.17 -0.56
C TYR A 79 5.38 -15.39 -0.44
N GLU A 80 5.80 -16.42 0.28
CA GLU A 80 5.02 -17.66 0.47
C GLU A 80 3.69 -17.37 1.18
N GLN A 81 3.70 -16.53 2.22
CA GLN A 81 2.49 -16.15 2.97
C GLN A 81 1.50 -15.37 2.10
N VAL A 82 1.97 -14.30 1.43
CA VAL A 82 1.13 -13.43 0.59
C VAL A 82 0.56 -14.21 -0.59
N TYR A 83 1.40 -14.95 -1.32
CA TYR A 83 0.95 -15.72 -2.47
C TYR A 83 -0.09 -16.79 -2.07
N SER A 84 0.19 -17.53 -0.99
CA SER A 84 -0.71 -18.58 -0.52
C SER A 84 -2.06 -18.02 -0.07
N PHE A 85 -2.08 -16.87 0.61
CA PHE A 85 -3.33 -16.22 1.01
C PHE A 85 -4.10 -15.67 -0.19
N ALA A 86 -3.43 -15.05 -1.16
CA ALA A 86 -4.06 -14.57 -2.39
C ALA A 86 -4.69 -15.70 -3.21
N VAL A 87 -4.07 -16.89 -3.25
CA VAL A 87 -4.66 -18.09 -3.86
C VAL A 87 -5.95 -18.50 -3.13
N LYS A 88 -5.95 -18.52 -1.78
CA LYS A 88 -7.16 -18.82 -0.99
C LYS A 88 -8.27 -17.79 -1.22
N GLN A 89 -7.93 -16.50 -1.30
CA GLN A 89 -8.90 -15.46 -1.65
C GLN A 89 -9.53 -15.72 -3.02
N ARG A 90 -8.73 -16.09 -4.02
CA ARG A 90 -9.23 -16.48 -5.34
C ARG A 90 -10.17 -17.69 -5.27
N GLU A 91 -9.78 -18.73 -4.53
CA GLU A 91 -10.57 -19.97 -4.36
C GLU A 91 -11.86 -19.78 -3.57
N SER A 92 -11.97 -18.70 -2.78
CA SER A 92 -13.20 -18.37 -2.06
C SER A 92 -14.34 -17.90 -3.00
N MET A 93 -14.01 -17.42 -4.19
CA MET A 93 -14.97 -16.98 -5.20
C MET A 93 -15.46 -18.16 -6.03
N LYS A 94 -16.77 -18.28 -6.25
CA LYS A 94 -17.39 -19.39 -6.98
C LYS A 94 -18.02 -18.93 -8.28
N GLU A 95 -17.59 -19.52 -9.39
CA GLU A 95 -18.32 -19.45 -10.66
C GLU A 95 -19.62 -20.26 -10.57
N PHE A 96 -20.64 -19.87 -11.33
CA PHE A 96 -21.90 -20.61 -11.38
C PHE A 96 -22.58 -20.48 -12.74
N GLU A 97 -23.44 -21.45 -13.05
CA GLU A 97 -24.38 -21.44 -14.16
C GLU A 97 -25.73 -21.97 -13.64
N THR A 98 -26.83 -21.35 -14.02
CA THR A 98 -28.17 -21.70 -13.53
C THR A 98 -29.25 -21.34 -14.54
N GLU A 99 -30.30 -22.16 -14.59
CA GLU A 99 -31.50 -21.90 -15.38
C GLU A 99 -32.52 -21.14 -14.51
N ILE A 100 -32.66 -19.84 -14.76
CA ILE A 100 -33.58 -18.99 -13.97
C ILE A 100 -35.03 -19.11 -14.43
N TYR A 101 -35.23 -19.55 -15.68
CA TYR A 101 -36.51 -19.79 -16.32
C TYR A 101 -36.31 -20.86 -17.40
N PRO A 102 -37.30 -21.72 -17.68
CA PRO A 102 -37.17 -22.76 -18.72
C PRO A 102 -36.61 -22.23 -20.05
N GLY A 103 -35.46 -22.76 -20.45
CA GLY A 103 -34.70 -22.37 -21.64
C GLY A 103 -33.78 -21.15 -21.48
N VAL A 104 -33.67 -20.55 -20.29
CA VAL A 104 -32.84 -19.35 -20.03
C VAL A 104 -31.77 -19.65 -18.99
N THR A 105 -30.55 -19.85 -19.49
CA THR A 105 -29.35 -20.07 -18.66
C THR A 105 -28.59 -18.77 -18.46
N LEU A 106 -28.29 -18.44 -17.20
CA LEU A 106 -27.42 -17.35 -16.80
C LEU A 106 -26.25 -17.88 -15.97
N GLY A 107 -25.15 -17.14 -15.90
CA GLY A 107 -24.00 -17.54 -15.09
C GLY A 107 -23.01 -16.42 -14.85
N GLN A 108 -22.02 -16.72 -14.02
CA GLN A 108 -20.91 -15.84 -13.68
C GLN A 108 -19.60 -16.60 -13.85
N ARG A 109 -18.62 -15.92 -14.46
CA ARG A 109 -17.23 -16.40 -14.59
C ARG A 109 -16.25 -15.39 -14.02
N LEU A 110 -15.13 -15.88 -13.54
CA LEU A 110 -14.01 -15.11 -13.00
C LEU A 110 -12.86 -15.21 -14.00
N ILE A 111 -12.53 -14.09 -14.61
CA ILE A 111 -11.51 -14.02 -15.67
C ILE A 111 -10.46 -13.01 -15.21
N PRO A 112 -9.17 -13.39 -15.11
CA PRO A 112 -8.12 -12.44 -14.79
C PRO A 112 -7.97 -11.42 -15.92
N CYS A 113 -7.47 -10.23 -15.59
CA CYS A 113 -7.05 -9.29 -16.64
C CYS A 113 -5.93 -9.90 -17.50
N ASN A 114 -5.76 -9.37 -18.71
CA ASN A 114 -4.72 -9.83 -19.64
C ASN A 114 -3.35 -9.28 -19.25
N CYS A 115 -3.30 -8.04 -18.76
CA CYS A 115 -2.07 -7.35 -18.36
C CYS A 115 -2.25 -6.59 -17.04
N ALA A 116 -1.43 -6.90 -16.04
CA ALA A 116 -1.34 -6.13 -14.81
C ALA A 116 -0.05 -5.30 -14.78
N GLY A 117 -0.18 -4.01 -14.48
CA GLY A 117 0.93 -3.12 -14.18
C GLY A 117 1.15 -3.01 -12.68
N CYS A 118 2.36 -3.29 -12.20
CA CYS A 118 2.72 -3.25 -10.79
C CYS A 118 3.75 -2.15 -10.56
N TYR A 119 3.36 -1.06 -9.89
CA TYR A 119 4.30 -0.01 -9.50
C TYR A 119 4.88 -0.27 -8.12
N ILE A 120 6.21 -0.24 -8.00
CA ILE A 120 6.93 -0.44 -6.75
C ILE A 120 7.63 0.88 -6.39
N PRO A 121 7.27 1.53 -5.27
CA PRO A 121 7.99 2.70 -4.80
C PRO A 121 9.45 2.39 -4.52
N GLY A 122 10.33 3.32 -4.87
CA GLY A 122 11.72 3.33 -4.41
C GLY A 122 12.02 4.62 -3.64
N GLY A 123 13.29 4.83 -3.32
CA GLY A 123 13.73 6.01 -2.58
C GLY A 123 14.38 5.64 -1.24
N ARG A 124 14.10 6.43 -0.21
CA ARG A 124 14.73 6.32 1.12
C ARG A 124 14.44 4.98 1.81
N PHE A 125 13.24 4.43 1.58
CA PHE A 125 12.81 3.15 2.13
C PHE A 125 12.67 2.13 0.99
N ALA A 126 13.19 0.93 1.21
CA ALA A 126 13.14 -0.16 0.23
C ALA A 126 11.81 -0.92 0.39
N HIS A 127 10.82 -0.59 -0.43
CA HIS A 127 9.51 -1.23 -0.36
C HIS A 127 9.48 -2.60 -1.09
N ALA A 128 10.34 -3.52 -0.64
CA ALA A 128 10.41 -4.88 -1.20
C ALA A 128 9.08 -5.64 -1.05
N ALA A 129 8.37 -5.41 0.08
CA ALA A 129 7.03 -5.95 0.30
C ALA A 129 6.03 -5.51 -0.79
N SER A 130 6.11 -4.28 -1.29
CA SER A 130 5.21 -3.81 -2.37
C SER A 130 5.39 -4.59 -3.66
N ALA A 131 6.59 -5.09 -3.96
CA ALA A 131 6.79 -5.99 -5.11
C ALA A 131 6.03 -7.32 -4.92
N ILE A 132 6.06 -7.87 -3.71
CA ILE A 132 5.34 -9.10 -3.36
C ILE A 132 3.83 -8.86 -3.40
N MET A 133 3.33 -7.84 -2.70
CA MET A 133 1.90 -7.52 -2.60
C MET A 133 1.26 -7.16 -3.95
N SER A 134 2.03 -6.73 -4.94
CA SER A 134 1.52 -6.41 -6.29
C SER A 134 1.74 -7.54 -7.31
N ILE A 135 2.98 -8.01 -7.48
CA ILE A 135 3.30 -8.99 -8.53
C ILE A 135 2.80 -10.38 -8.14
N ALA A 136 3.01 -10.80 -6.89
CA ALA A 136 2.62 -12.15 -6.46
C ALA A 136 1.10 -12.32 -6.48
N THR A 137 0.33 -11.29 -6.10
CA THR A 137 -1.14 -11.31 -6.13
C THR A 137 -1.68 -11.34 -7.57
N ALA A 138 -1.07 -10.60 -8.51
CA ALA A 138 -1.38 -10.71 -9.94
C ALA A 138 -1.10 -12.13 -10.48
N ARG A 139 0.01 -12.75 -10.06
CA ARG A 139 0.31 -14.15 -10.41
C ARG A 139 -0.67 -15.13 -9.78
N ALA A 140 -1.07 -14.92 -8.53
CA ALA A 140 -2.08 -15.74 -7.86
C ALA A 140 -3.45 -15.64 -8.55
N ALA A 141 -3.82 -14.46 -9.06
CA ALA A 141 -5.02 -14.26 -9.86
C ALA A 141 -4.97 -15.00 -11.23
N GLY A 142 -3.79 -15.36 -11.71
CA GLY A 142 -3.60 -16.02 -13.01
C GLY A 142 -3.43 -15.05 -14.17
N VAL A 143 -3.00 -13.82 -13.91
CA VAL A 143 -2.74 -12.81 -14.95
C VAL A 143 -1.62 -13.31 -15.89
N PRO A 144 -1.87 -13.39 -17.21
CA PRO A 144 -0.93 -14.00 -18.15
C PRO A 144 0.25 -13.10 -18.48
N PHE A 145 0.13 -11.78 -18.30
CA PHE A 145 1.25 -10.85 -18.47
C PHE A 145 1.33 -9.83 -17.33
N VAL A 146 2.47 -9.76 -16.64
CA VAL A 146 2.71 -8.81 -15.56
C VAL A 146 3.91 -7.95 -15.90
N VAL A 147 3.70 -6.63 -15.95
CA VAL A 147 4.77 -5.64 -16.08
C VAL A 147 4.95 -4.93 -14.74
N ALA A 148 6.18 -4.80 -14.30
CA ALA A 148 6.51 -4.12 -13.05
C ALA A 148 7.47 -2.95 -13.31
N ALA A 149 7.39 -1.90 -12.48
CA ALA A 149 8.26 -0.75 -12.58
C ALA A 149 8.69 -0.23 -11.21
N SER A 150 9.96 0.14 -11.08
CA SER A 150 10.51 0.79 -9.88
C SER A 150 11.50 1.88 -10.27
N PRO A 151 11.52 3.05 -9.61
CA PRO A 151 12.49 4.10 -9.89
C PRO A 151 13.92 3.64 -9.58
N SER A 152 14.85 3.87 -10.51
CA SER A 152 16.29 3.82 -10.22
C SER A 152 16.76 5.10 -9.54
N HIS A 153 17.71 5.00 -8.62
CA HIS A 153 18.30 6.14 -7.89
C HIS A 153 19.10 7.08 -8.81
N ASP A 154 19.94 6.51 -9.67
CA ASP A 154 20.96 7.20 -10.49
C ASP A 154 20.83 6.87 -11.99
N GLY A 155 19.72 6.25 -12.39
CA GLY A 155 19.50 5.71 -13.74
C GLY A 155 19.94 4.26 -13.91
N ILE A 156 20.55 3.65 -12.88
CA ILE A 156 21.13 2.29 -12.94
C ILE A 156 20.69 1.45 -11.74
N THR A 157 20.68 2.04 -10.54
CA THR A 157 20.60 1.34 -9.27
C THR A 157 19.17 1.22 -8.76
N ILE A 158 18.68 -0.01 -8.62
CA ILE A 158 17.49 -0.40 -7.86
C ILE A 158 17.97 -1.08 -6.58
N ASN A 159 17.23 -0.90 -5.48
CA ASN A 159 17.57 -1.55 -4.22
C ASN A 159 17.60 -3.08 -4.37
N PRO A 160 18.67 -3.78 -3.94
CA PRO A 160 18.78 -5.22 -4.05
C PRO A 160 17.61 -6.01 -3.43
N ALA A 161 17.04 -5.55 -2.31
CA ALA A 161 15.90 -6.22 -1.68
C ALA A 161 14.64 -6.19 -2.57
N ILE A 162 14.41 -5.08 -3.30
CA ILE A 162 13.33 -5.00 -4.30
C ILE A 162 13.61 -5.99 -5.43
N LEU A 163 14.84 -6.05 -5.95
CA LEU A 163 15.19 -6.98 -7.02
C LEU A 163 15.07 -8.45 -6.60
N TYR A 164 15.43 -8.78 -5.36
CA TYR A 164 15.23 -10.12 -4.82
C TYR A 164 13.74 -10.47 -4.71
N ALA A 165 12.91 -9.57 -4.19
CA ALA A 165 11.46 -9.77 -4.17
C ALA A 165 10.87 -9.93 -5.58
N VAL A 166 11.33 -9.12 -6.55
CA VAL A 166 10.95 -9.23 -7.96
C VAL A 166 11.38 -10.56 -8.57
N SER A 167 12.55 -11.09 -8.23
CA SER A 167 13.04 -12.39 -8.74
C SER A 167 12.19 -13.56 -8.22
N LEU A 168 11.70 -13.47 -6.99
CA LEU A 168 10.73 -14.43 -6.44
C LEU A 168 9.39 -14.36 -7.18
N CYS A 169 8.88 -13.15 -7.45
CA CYS A 169 7.55 -12.94 -8.02
C CYS A 169 7.49 -13.10 -9.56
N LYS A 170 8.63 -12.95 -10.25
CA LYS A 170 8.83 -13.23 -11.68
C LYS A 170 7.82 -12.50 -12.59
N PRO A 171 7.81 -11.16 -12.64
CA PRO A 171 7.06 -10.45 -13.69
C PRO A 171 7.63 -10.79 -15.08
N ASP A 172 6.85 -10.57 -16.13
CA ASP A 172 7.29 -10.77 -17.51
C ASP A 172 8.30 -9.70 -17.94
N VAL A 173 8.08 -8.45 -17.50
CA VAL A 173 8.98 -7.32 -17.74
C VAL A 173 9.15 -6.52 -16.45
N PHE A 174 10.38 -6.11 -16.15
CA PHE A 174 10.70 -5.18 -15.08
C PHE A 174 11.41 -3.94 -15.63
N MET A 175 10.85 -2.75 -15.37
CA MET A 175 11.36 -1.47 -15.85
C MET A 175 11.96 -0.64 -14.70
N MET A 176 13.15 -0.09 -14.93
CA MET A 176 13.79 0.89 -14.04
C MET A 176 13.20 2.29 -14.24
N MET A 177 11.88 2.41 -14.02
CA MET A 177 11.10 3.61 -14.28
C MET A 177 10.28 4.00 -13.05
N GLY A 178 10.12 5.30 -12.84
CA GLY A 178 9.45 5.86 -11.67
C GLY A 178 8.41 6.94 -11.97
N GLY A 179 7.55 7.22 -11.01
CA GLY A 179 6.60 8.34 -11.04
C GLY A 179 5.52 8.20 -12.11
N ALA A 180 4.91 9.33 -12.47
CA ALA A 180 3.86 9.38 -13.50
C ALA A 180 4.30 8.79 -14.86
N ASN A 181 5.60 8.89 -15.19
CA ASN A 181 6.15 8.25 -16.38
C ASN A 181 5.97 6.72 -16.36
N ALA A 182 6.30 6.06 -15.24
CA ALA A 182 6.13 4.61 -15.12
C ALA A 182 4.68 4.17 -15.30
N ILE A 183 3.75 4.91 -14.68
CA ILE A 183 2.32 4.66 -14.80
C ILE A 183 1.88 4.82 -16.26
N ALA A 184 2.28 5.89 -16.94
CA ALA A 184 1.98 6.10 -18.35
C ALA A 184 2.57 5.01 -19.26
N ALA A 185 3.79 4.54 -18.96
CA ALA A 185 4.46 3.52 -19.76
C ALA A 185 3.70 2.19 -19.71
N MET A 186 3.29 1.78 -18.51
CA MET A 186 2.47 0.58 -18.34
C MET A 186 1.07 0.77 -18.95
N ALA A 187 0.43 1.93 -18.74
CA ALA A 187 -0.91 2.20 -19.25
C ALA A 187 -0.98 2.20 -20.78
N TYR A 188 0.06 2.67 -21.46
CA TYR A 188 0.11 2.74 -22.93
C TYR A 188 0.87 1.57 -23.57
N GLY A 189 1.46 0.67 -22.76
CA GLY A 189 2.21 -0.49 -23.26
C GLY A 189 3.56 -0.13 -23.89
N HIS A 190 4.16 1.00 -23.50
CA HIS A 190 5.50 1.37 -23.96
C HIS A 190 6.54 0.37 -23.44
N PHE A 191 7.56 0.07 -24.26
CA PHE A 191 8.62 -0.92 -24.05
C PHE A 191 8.17 -2.39 -24.03
N THR A 192 6.87 -2.66 -23.84
CA THR A 192 6.32 -4.02 -23.74
C THR A 192 5.41 -4.41 -24.92
N GLY A 193 4.85 -3.42 -25.62
CA GLY A 193 3.78 -3.60 -26.60
C GLY A 193 2.45 -4.08 -26.01
N LYS A 194 2.32 -4.09 -24.67
CA LYS A 194 1.16 -4.61 -23.94
C LYS A 194 0.66 -3.59 -22.91
N PRO A 195 -0.37 -2.80 -23.27
CA PRO A 195 -1.04 -1.90 -22.33
C PRO A 195 -1.59 -2.68 -21.12
N ALA A 196 -1.44 -2.13 -19.93
CA ALA A 196 -2.00 -2.68 -18.71
C ALA A 196 -3.51 -2.45 -18.65
N ASP A 197 -4.28 -3.48 -18.32
CA ASP A 197 -5.72 -3.36 -18.05
C ASP A 197 -5.96 -2.74 -16.68
N VAL A 198 -5.07 -3.03 -15.72
CA VAL A 198 -5.10 -2.49 -14.35
C VAL A 198 -3.69 -2.10 -13.92
N ILE A 199 -3.54 -0.98 -13.22
CA ILE A 199 -2.29 -0.60 -12.58
C ILE A 199 -2.50 -0.51 -11.06
N VAL A 200 -1.69 -1.29 -10.33
CA VAL A 200 -1.71 -1.38 -8.88
C VAL A 200 -0.39 -0.90 -8.27
N GLY A 201 -0.43 -0.60 -6.99
CA GLY A 201 0.73 -0.22 -6.19
C GLY A 201 0.64 1.23 -5.73
N PRO A 202 1.05 1.51 -4.48
CA PRO A 202 1.05 2.85 -3.93
C PRO A 202 2.14 3.71 -4.57
N GLY A 203 2.09 5.01 -4.36
CA GLY A 203 3.16 5.91 -4.78
C GLY A 203 2.92 7.31 -4.26
N ASN A 204 3.87 8.21 -4.54
CA ASN A 204 3.71 9.61 -4.17
C ASN A 204 2.55 10.29 -4.92
N ALA A 205 2.28 11.54 -4.57
CA ALA A 205 1.22 12.34 -5.18
C ALA A 205 1.20 12.31 -6.72
N TYR A 206 2.36 12.28 -7.39
CA TYR A 206 2.44 12.19 -8.86
C TYR A 206 1.98 10.85 -9.42
N VAL A 207 2.25 9.75 -8.71
CA VAL A 207 1.79 8.40 -9.08
C VAL A 207 0.29 8.28 -8.84
N ALA A 208 -0.18 8.72 -7.68
CA ALA A 208 -1.59 8.73 -7.33
C ALA A 208 -2.41 9.55 -8.35
N GLU A 209 -1.92 10.75 -8.68
CA GLU A 209 -2.57 11.63 -9.66
C GLU A 209 -2.53 11.06 -11.08
N ALA A 210 -1.44 10.40 -11.48
CA ALA A 210 -1.37 9.75 -12.79
C ALA A 210 -2.38 8.60 -12.91
N LYS A 211 -2.51 7.78 -11.86
CA LYS A 211 -3.54 6.74 -11.75
C LYS A 211 -4.93 7.36 -11.80
N ARG A 212 -5.16 8.48 -11.11
CA ARG A 212 -6.44 9.20 -11.09
C ARG A 212 -6.85 9.70 -12.47
N ILE A 213 -5.95 10.35 -13.20
CA ILE A 213 -6.23 10.88 -14.54
C ILE A 213 -6.46 9.75 -15.56
N LEU A 214 -5.76 8.62 -15.42
CA LEU A 214 -5.87 7.49 -16.34
C LEU A 214 -7.03 6.53 -15.98
N PHE A 215 -7.64 6.69 -14.82
CA PHE A 215 -8.79 5.88 -14.42
C PHE A 215 -9.93 5.99 -15.43
N GLY A 216 -10.49 4.84 -15.82
CA GLY A 216 -11.49 4.72 -16.90
C GLY A 216 -10.88 4.38 -18.27
N GLN A 217 -9.61 4.72 -18.50
CA GLN A 217 -8.81 4.11 -19.57
C GLN A 217 -8.17 2.80 -19.09
N ILE A 218 -7.71 2.80 -17.83
CA ILE A 218 -7.23 1.62 -17.10
C ILE A 218 -8.03 1.46 -15.80
N GLY A 219 -8.06 0.24 -15.27
CA GLY A 219 -8.39 0.01 -13.88
C GLY A 219 -7.27 0.49 -12.96
N ILE A 220 -7.63 0.88 -11.74
CA ILE A 220 -6.70 1.13 -10.65
C ILE A 220 -7.21 0.40 -9.40
N ASP A 221 -6.32 0.11 -8.47
CA ASP A 221 -6.65 -0.44 -7.15
C ASP A 221 -7.43 0.55 -6.29
N VAL A 222 -6.81 1.68 -5.92
CA VAL A 222 -7.38 2.71 -5.03
C VAL A 222 -6.84 4.09 -5.39
N PHE A 223 -7.61 5.13 -5.06
CA PHE A 223 -7.08 6.49 -4.97
C PHE A 223 -6.28 6.58 -3.67
N ALA A 224 -4.95 6.67 -3.79
CA ALA A 224 -4.09 6.68 -2.60
C ALA A 224 -4.24 8.01 -1.83
N GLY A 225 -4.53 7.89 -0.53
CA GLY A 225 -4.37 8.95 0.47
C GLY A 225 -3.20 8.63 1.42
N PRO A 226 -2.98 9.42 2.49
CA PRO A 226 -2.04 9.05 3.54
C PRO A 226 -2.47 7.72 4.17
N THR A 227 -1.50 6.86 4.48
CA THR A 227 -1.75 5.60 5.18
C THR A 227 -2.18 5.89 6.62
N GLU A 228 -3.25 5.26 7.08
CA GLU A 228 -3.86 5.49 8.40
C GLU A 228 -4.07 4.20 9.19
N SER A 229 -4.07 4.30 10.52
CA SER A 229 -4.34 3.17 11.42
C SER A 229 -5.17 3.58 12.62
N LEU A 230 -6.12 2.72 13.01
CA LEU A 230 -6.99 2.87 14.17
C LEU A 230 -6.85 1.66 15.09
N VAL A 231 -6.55 1.91 16.37
CA VAL A 231 -6.54 0.90 17.42
C VAL A 231 -7.81 1.04 18.26
N LEU A 232 -8.66 0.01 18.24
CA LEU A 232 -9.77 -0.19 19.16
C LEU A 232 -9.24 -0.96 20.37
N ALA A 233 -9.16 -0.30 21.53
CA ALA A 233 -8.63 -0.94 22.73
C ALA A 233 -9.59 -0.80 23.91
N ASP A 234 -9.98 -1.92 24.52
CA ASP A 234 -10.78 -1.89 25.73
C ASP A 234 -9.88 -1.74 26.98
N LYS A 235 -10.50 -1.58 28.16
CA LYS A 235 -9.81 -1.48 29.45
C LYS A 235 -8.80 -2.60 29.78
N THR A 236 -8.80 -3.73 29.07
CA THR A 236 -7.89 -4.86 29.31
C THR A 236 -6.58 -4.76 28.53
N ALA A 237 -6.52 -3.89 27.53
CA ALA A 237 -5.34 -3.69 26.70
C ALA A 237 -4.14 -3.16 27.49
N ASP A 238 -2.93 -3.59 27.11
CA ASP A 238 -1.70 -3.01 27.62
C ASP A 238 -1.45 -1.63 26.96
N PRO A 239 -1.40 -0.52 27.73
CA PRO A 239 -1.16 0.81 27.18
C PRO A 239 0.20 0.94 26.47
N PHE A 240 1.21 0.18 26.87
CA PHE A 240 2.51 0.20 26.20
C PHE A 240 2.41 -0.42 24.81
N ILE A 241 1.74 -1.57 24.67
CA ILE A 241 1.54 -2.21 23.37
C ILE A 241 0.73 -1.33 22.43
N VAL A 242 -0.38 -0.75 22.91
CA VAL A 242 -1.19 0.20 22.13
C VAL A 242 -0.34 1.37 21.65
N ALA A 243 0.52 1.95 22.51
CA ALA A 243 1.39 3.05 22.13
C ALA A 243 2.45 2.64 21.09
N ILE A 244 3.01 1.43 21.18
CA ILE A 244 3.94 0.90 20.17
C ILE A 244 3.24 0.73 18.81
N ASP A 245 2.03 0.16 18.79
CA ASP A 245 1.29 -0.06 17.55
C ASP A 245 0.91 1.28 16.88
N LEU A 246 0.44 2.27 17.65
CA LEU A 246 0.20 3.62 17.14
C LEU A 246 1.49 4.28 16.63
N MET A 247 2.59 4.14 17.35
CA MET A 247 3.88 4.71 16.95
C MET A 247 4.41 4.08 15.65
N SER A 248 4.19 2.78 15.46
CA SER A 248 4.62 2.06 14.25
C SER A 248 4.00 2.62 12.96
N GLN A 249 2.74 3.05 13.02
CA GLN A 249 2.12 3.76 11.90
C GLN A 249 2.60 5.21 11.82
N ALA A 250 2.81 5.89 12.96
CA ALA A 250 3.23 7.29 12.97
C ALA A 250 4.61 7.52 12.33
N GLU A 251 5.51 6.53 12.38
CA GLU A 251 6.83 6.62 11.72
C GLU A 251 6.79 6.50 10.20
N HIS A 252 5.65 6.09 9.62
CA HIS A 252 5.51 5.87 8.19
C HIS A 252 5.62 7.17 7.36
N GLY A 253 5.08 8.28 7.87
CA GLY A 253 5.05 9.56 7.18
C GLY A 253 4.72 10.73 8.09
N TYR A 254 5.11 11.94 7.68
CA TYR A 254 4.81 13.17 8.44
C TYR A 254 3.31 13.49 8.52
N ASP A 255 2.52 12.87 7.63
CA ASP A 255 1.10 13.04 7.43
C ASP A 255 0.26 11.79 7.75
N SER A 256 0.86 10.76 8.35
CA SER A 256 0.17 9.50 8.68
C SER A 256 -0.75 9.66 9.89
N PRO A 257 -2.08 9.49 9.75
CA PRO A 257 -3.00 9.53 10.88
C PRO A 257 -2.92 8.25 11.73
N VAL A 258 -3.02 8.42 13.05
CA VAL A 258 -3.04 7.32 14.02
C VAL A 258 -4.05 7.59 15.12
N TRP A 259 -4.96 6.66 15.36
CA TRP A 259 -6.10 6.91 16.24
C TRP A 259 -6.27 5.81 17.27
N LEU A 260 -6.42 6.21 18.54
CA LEU A 260 -6.89 5.33 19.60
C LEU A 260 -8.37 5.59 19.84
N VAL A 261 -9.18 4.54 19.81
CA VAL A 261 -10.55 4.55 20.28
C VAL A 261 -10.64 3.58 21.45
N THR A 262 -11.14 4.04 22.61
CA THR A 262 -11.19 3.24 23.84
C THR A 262 -12.41 3.54 24.69
N ASP A 263 -12.87 2.56 25.47
CA ASP A 263 -13.90 2.74 26.53
C ASP A 263 -13.28 3.03 27.91
N SER A 264 -11.96 3.16 28.00
CA SER A 264 -11.21 3.30 29.24
C SER A 264 -10.45 4.61 29.30
N ARG A 265 -10.84 5.49 30.23
CA ARG A 265 -10.13 6.76 30.45
C ARG A 265 -8.71 6.51 30.94
N GLU A 266 -8.54 5.56 31.86
CA GLU A 266 -7.24 5.19 32.40
C GLU A 266 -6.30 4.70 31.30
N LEU A 267 -6.80 3.92 30.33
CA LEU A 267 -6.01 3.49 29.18
C LEU A 267 -5.63 4.69 28.29
N GLY A 268 -6.60 5.53 27.94
CA GLY A 268 -6.37 6.70 27.09
C GLY A 268 -5.33 7.66 27.68
N GLU A 269 -5.39 7.92 28.98
CA GLU A 269 -4.42 8.75 29.70
C GLU A 269 -3.03 8.09 29.71
N ALA A 270 -2.96 6.79 29.98
CA ALA A 270 -1.69 6.05 29.97
C ALA A 270 -1.03 6.05 28.57
N VAL A 271 -1.81 5.90 27.49
CA VAL A 271 -1.28 5.96 26.12
C VAL A 271 -0.77 7.36 25.79
N LEU A 272 -1.49 8.41 26.18
CA LEU A 272 -1.02 9.80 26.02
C LEU A 272 0.34 10.03 26.71
N ASP A 273 0.56 9.39 27.87
CA ASP A 273 1.82 9.46 28.60
C ASP A 273 2.94 8.59 28.00
N TRP A 274 2.60 7.51 27.29
CA TRP A 274 3.56 6.63 26.64
C TRP A 274 4.04 7.15 25.29
N MET A 275 3.15 7.74 24.49
CA MET A 275 3.45 8.16 23.12
C MET A 275 4.74 9.01 23.00
N PRO A 276 4.96 10.07 23.81
CA PRO A 276 6.19 10.84 23.72
C PRO A 276 7.46 10.02 24.04
N LYS A 277 7.35 9.00 24.90
CA LYS A 277 8.49 8.16 25.32
C LYS A 277 8.86 7.17 24.22
N VAL A 278 7.88 6.48 23.63
CA VAL A 278 8.13 5.52 22.55
C VAL A 278 8.58 6.22 21.27
N ILE A 279 8.04 7.41 20.96
CA ILE A 279 8.49 8.22 19.83
C ILE A 279 9.96 8.66 20.03
N ALA A 280 10.34 9.07 21.24
CA ALA A 280 11.71 9.53 21.52
C ALA A 280 12.78 8.43 21.42
N ASP A 281 12.38 7.16 21.51
CA ASP A 281 13.28 6.00 21.38
C ASP A 281 13.58 5.65 19.90
N LEU A 282 12.84 6.22 18.95
CA LEU A 282 13.07 5.99 17.52
C LEU A 282 14.40 6.59 17.05
N PRO A 283 15.09 5.97 16.07
CA PRO A 283 16.26 6.57 15.43
C PRO A 283 15.97 7.90 14.72
N ASN A 284 14.73 8.10 14.27
CA ASN A 284 14.28 9.31 13.58
C ASN A 284 12.92 9.79 14.13
N PRO A 285 12.91 10.37 15.34
CA PRO A 285 11.68 10.67 16.07
C PRO A 285 10.86 11.80 15.43
N GLU A 286 11.46 12.63 14.55
CA GLU A 286 10.81 13.81 13.97
C GLU A 286 9.59 13.49 13.11
N VAL A 287 9.60 12.34 12.43
CA VAL A 287 8.50 11.88 11.57
C VAL A 287 7.28 11.55 12.44
N ALA A 288 7.45 10.60 13.37
CA ALA A 288 6.40 10.17 14.29
C ALA A 288 5.94 11.31 15.22
N THR A 289 6.84 12.20 15.63
CA THR A 289 6.49 13.40 16.40
C THR A 289 5.52 14.29 15.63
N SER A 290 5.77 14.50 14.33
CA SER A 290 4.93 15.36 13.50
C SER A 290 3.58 14.71 13.18
N SER A 291 3.58 13.41 12.82
CA SER A 291 2.37 12.62 12.60
C SER A 291 1.48 12.63 13.86
N TRP A 292 2.04 12.26 15.02
CA TRP A 292 1.29 12.22 16.28
C TRP A 292 0.73 13.59 16.66
N ARG A 293 1.54 14.65 16.57
CA ARG A 293 1.11 16.01 16.90
C ARG A 293 -0.05 16.45 16.00
N ASP A 294 0.11 16.32 14.68
CA ASP A 294 -0.77 16.94 13.69
C ASP A 294 -2.02 16.09 13.37
N TYR A 295 -1.92 14.76 13.44
CA TYR A 295 -2.96 13.82 12.98
C TYR A 295 -3.39 12.77 14.01
N GLY A 296 -2.63 12.61 15.10
CA GLY A 296 -2.96 11.65 16.15
C GLY A 296 -4.23 11.99 16.93
N GLU A 297 -5.06 11.02 17.28
CA GLU A 297 -6.26 11.23 18.11
C GLU A 297 -6.44 10.16 19.17
N VAL A 298 -7.06 10.53 20.28
CA VAL A 298 -7.49 9.61 21.34
C VAL A 298 -8.94 9.92 21.65
N VAL A 299 -9.81 8.95 21.40
CA VAL A 299 -11.26 9.07 21.49
C VAL A 299 -11.76 8.14 22.59
N LEU A 300 -12.35 8.73 23.63
CA LEU A 300 -12.98 8.02 24.73
C LEU A 300 -14.47 7.82 24.43
N CYS A 301 -14.90 6.57 24.47
CA CYS A 301 -16.26 6.12 24.29
C CYS A 301 -16.83 5.63 25.63
N SER A 302 -18.16 5.57 25.71
CA SER A 302 -18.86 5.05 26.88
C SER A 302 -18.92 3.53 26.94
N ASP A 303 -18.92 2.87 25.78
CA ASP A 303 -18.95 1.43 25.61
C ASP A 303 -18.41 1.01 24.24
N ARG A 304 -18.23 -0.30 24.04
CA ARG A 304 -17.76 -0.89 22.78
C ARG A 304 -18.69 -0.62 21.60
N GLU A 305 -19.99 -0.49 21.83
CA GLU A 305 -20.96 -0.15 20.79
C GLU A 305 -20.77 1.29 20.26
N GLU A 306 -20.41 2.24 21.13
CA GLU A 306 -20.00 3.58 20.70
C GLU A 306 -18.63 3.55 20.00
N MET A 307 -17.69 2.71 20.44
CA MET A 307 -16.40 2.52 19.75
C MET A 307 -16.58 2.00 18.31
N VAL A 308 -17.49 1.04 18.07
CA VAL A 308 -17.83 0.55 16.72
C VAL A 308 -18.36 1.68 15.83
N LYS A 309 -19.22 2.55 16.37
CA LYS A 309 -19.74 3.70 15.60
C LYS A 309 -18.64 4.67 15.23
N VAL A 310 -17.73 4.97 16.17
CA VAL A 310 -16.55 5.82 15.88
C VAL A 310 -15.68 5.17 14.81
N ASN A 311 -15.40 3.86 14.92
CA ASN A 311 -14.67 3.15 13.88
C ASN A 311 -15.34 3.31 12.51
N ASP A 312 -16.65 3.05 12.44
CA ASP A 312 -17.38 3.05 11.18
C ASP A 312 -17.51 4.45 10.56
N GLU A 313 -17.47 5.51 11.38
CA GLU A 313 -17.39 6.91 10.94
C GLU A 313 -16.01 7.25 10.39
N TYR A 314 -14.93 6.71 10.96
CA TYR A 314 -13.56 6.93 10.50
C TYR A 314 -13.23 6.09 9.26
N ALA A 315 -13.72 4.84 9.21
CA ALA A 315 -13.53 3.88 8.13
C ALA A 315 -12.05 3.67 7.76
N ALA A 316 -11.20 3.49 8.78
CA ALA A 316 -9.75 3.47 8.62
C ALA A 316 -9.22 2.35 7.71
N GLU A 317 -8.12 2.61 7.00
CA GLU A 317 -7.39 1.61 6.21
C GLU A 317 -7.01 0.37 7.02
N HIS A 318 -6.44 0.56 8.21
CA HIS A 318 -6.07 -0.52 9.12
C HIS A 318 -6.80 -0.37 10.46
N VAL A 319 -7.48 -1.43 10.91
CA VAL A 319 -8.14 -1.48 12.21
C VAL A 319 -7.58 -2.62 13.02
N GLN A 320 -7.00 -2.31 14.17
CA GLN A 320 -6.51 -3.29 15.13
C GLN A 320 -7.39 -3.30 16.37
N VAL A 321 -7.82 -4.49 16.80
CA VAL A 321 -8.63 -4.67 18.00
C VAL A 321 -7.79 -5.33 19.09
N ILE A 322 -7.57 -4.62 20.18
CA ILE A 322 -6.92 -5.12 21.41
C ILE A 322 -7.97 -5.09 22.52
N ALA A 323 -8.81 -6.11 22.55
CA ALA A 323 -9.95 -6.19 23.46
C ALA A 323 -10.34 -7.64 23.74
N GLU A 324 -11.16 -7.85 24.77
CA GLU A 324 -11.86 -9.12 24.99
C GLU A 324 -12.93 -9.35 23.91
N ASP A 325 -13.40 -10.60 23.77
CA ASP A 325 -14.54 -10.97 22.91
C ASP A 325 -14.32 -10.63 21.42
N LEU A 326 -13.18 -11.04 20.85
CA LEU A 326 -12.80 -10.75 19.46
C LEU A 326 -13.84 -11.20 18.41
N ASP A 327 -14.59 -12.28 18.68
CA ASP A 327 -15.67 -12.74 17.81
C ASP A 327 -16.82 -11.71 17.72
N TRP A 328 -17.09 -10.99 18.81
CA TRP A 328 -18.06 -9.90 18.81
C TRP A 328 -17.57 -8.74 17.93
N TRP A 329 -16.31 -8.35 18.02
CA TRP A 329 -15.75 -7.29 17.16
C TRP A 329 -15.79 -7.67 15.69
N LEU A 330 -15.39 -8.90 15.34
CA LEU A 330 -15.46 -9.43 13.97
C LEU A 330 -16.88 -9.39 13.40
N ALA A 331 -17.90 -9.60 14.24
CA ALA A 331 -19.29 -9.61 13.82
C ALA A 331 -19.95 -8.22 13.72
N ASN A 332 -19.37 -7.20 14.38
CA ASN A 332 -20.02 -5.90 14.55
C ASN A 332 -19.31 -4.73 13.83
N LEU A 333 -18.03 -4.84 13.49
CA LEU A 333 -17.32 -3.83 12.70
C LEU A 333 -17.74 -3.91 11.23
N THR A 334 -18.02 -2.77 10.58
CA THR A 334 -18.55 -2.77 9.21
C THR A 334 -17.72 -1.99 8.20
N ASN A 335 -16.94 -0.99 8.64
CA ASN A 335 -16.08 -0.21 7.75
C ASN A 335 -14.61 -0.27 8.19
N TYR A 336 -13.77 -0.92 7.39
CA TYR A 336 -12.32 -0.99 7.53
C TYR A 336 -11.68 -1.50 6.22
N GLY A 337 -10.40 -1.20 5.99
CA GLY A 337 -9.63 -1.81 4.90
C GLY A 337 -9.13 -3.22 5.26
N SER A 338 -8.37 -3.33 6.34
CA SER A 338 -7.88 -4.58 6.91
C SER A 338 -8.11 -4.63 8.41
N LEU A 339 -8.54 -5.79 8.91
CA LEU A 339 -8.88 -6.01 10.32
C LEU A 339 -7.88 -6.97 10.97
N PHE A 340 -7.30 -6.53 12.08
CA PHE A 340 -6.36 -7.30 12.89
C PHE A 340 -6.98 -7.52 14.28
N LEU A 341 -7.08 -8.78 14.71
CA LEU A 341 -7.82 -9.16 15.92
C LEU A 341 -6.89 -9.78 16.97
N GLY A 342 -6.71 -9.08 18.08
CA GLY A 342 -5.97 -9.54 19.25
C GLY A 342 -4.59 -8.90 19.40
N GLU A 343 -4.03 -9.03 20.60
CA GLU A 343 -2.65 -8.63 20.89
C GLU A 343 -1.66 -9.42 20.02
N GLY A 344 -0.68 -8.73 19.43
CA GLY A 344 0.29 -9.33 18.51
C GLY A 344 -0.20 -9.51 17.08
N CYS A 345 -1.44 -9.13 16.77
CA CYS A 345 -1.92 -8.94 15.40
C CYS A 345 -1.81 -7.46 15.04
N THR A 346 -0.60 -7.02 14.71
CA THR A 346 -0.29 -5.60 14.44
C THR A 346 -0.11 -5.34 12.94
N VAL A 347 -0.29 -4.09 12.52
CA VAL A 347 -0.18 -3.66 11.12
C VAL A 347 1.16 -4.04 10.47
N PRO A 348 2.33 -3.90 11.13
CA PRO A 348 3.61 -4.33 10.57
C PRO A 348 3.72 -5.82 10.21
N TYR A 349 2.83 -6.69 10.71
CA TYR A 349 2.80 -8.11 10.36
C TYR A 349 1.91 -8.43 9.16
N GLY A 350 1.02 -7.51 8.77
CA GLY A 350 0.12 -7.64 7.61
C GLY A 350 0.84 -7.40 6.29
#